data_AF-A0A7X8G224-F1
#
_entry.id   AF-A0A7X8G224-F1
#
_cell.length_a   1.000
_cell.length_b   1.000
_cell.length_c   1.000
_cell.angle_alpha   90.00
_cell.angle_beta   90.00
_cell.angle_gamma   90.00
#
_symmetry.space_group_name_H-M   'P 1'
#
loop_
_entity.id
_entity.type
_entity.pdbx_description
1 polymer ?
#
loop_
_entity_poly.entity_id
_entity_poly.type
_entity_poly.pdbx_seq_one_letter_code
_entity_poly.pdbx_strand_id
1 'polypeptide(L)'
;MEIVKYSILKNTYYDSVTLMNISKEIKKNESIKQALVGMGTDLNKELAVNLNLSSPELQEITPNDFFVSVLTDENTAIEDVINQVHGILNRKKSSRSDDYMPKTLDSAIKYEPDSNLVLISLPGEYAAQEAKKALNNNLNVMIFSDNVTIKEEKELKDLAISKGLLMMGPDCGTAIINNVPLAFANVVRKGHIGLVGASGTGLQEITVLIDKLGEGVSQVIGTGGRDLDKEIGGSMMLLGLKALMDDPETHVIVLISKPPHPEVAEKVLKLTENINKPLVVNFIGGDKDMIEKHKAYACISLEDAARKAAALIRNEMVEDFTGFSQPIEEINKIVEAEAGKFVQGQKYFRGFYTGGTLAGEAMNLLGKDFEIYSNIPLSPDFKLENVMVSFKNTCIDFGDDAFTIGKPHPMIDPAARIERLLHDAQDDEVAVVLMDFVLGYGSHKDPAGEMLPAIIEAKKSMKERGKYLSIIGYVCGTDKDPQGLRETENKLKEAGVVLMPSNAQAAKLTGLILNRVSKESGFIE
;
A
#
# COMPACT_ATOMS: atom_id res chain seq x y z
N MET A 1 -24.52 -28.52 18.80
CA MET A 1 -24.85 -27.10 19.07
C MET A 1 -23.57 -26.30 18.86
N GLU A 2 -23.64 -25.00 18.54
CA GLU A 2 -22.43 -24.17 18.43
C GLU A 2 -22.02 -23.67 19.82
N ILE A 3 -20.74 -23.75 20.13
CA ILE A 3 -20.21 -23.36 21.44
C ILE A 3 -18.94 -22.54 21.27
N VAL A 4 -18.79 -21.51 22.10
CA VAL A 4 -17.55 -20.74 22.23
C VAL A 4 -16.63 -21.49 23.17
N LYS A 5 -15.42 -21.82 22.71
CA LYS A 5 -14.36 -22.40 23.53
C LYS A 5 -13.16 -21.46 23.51
N TYR A 6 -12.52 -21.26 24.66
CA TYR A 6 -11.40 -20.32 24.78
C TYR A 6 -10.28 -20.85 25.69
N SER A 7 -9.10 -20.25 25.56
CA SER A 7 -7.93 -20.48 26.41
C SER A 7 -7.14 -19.20 26.57
N ILE A 8 -6.58 -18.98 27.76
CA ILE A 8 -5.85 -17.77 28.14
C ILE A 8 -4.49 -18.19 28.72
N LEU A 9 -3.41 -17.63 28.18
CA LEU A 9 -2.06 -17.76 28.70
C LEU A 9 -1.61 -16.40 29.23
N LYS A 10 -1.48 -16.29 30.55
CA LYS A 10 -1.08 -15.04 31.19
C LYS A 10 0.37 -14.69 30.93
N ASN A 11 0.68 -13.39 30.87
CA ASN A 11 2.05 -12.86 30.72
C ASN A 11 2.85 -13.47 29.55
N THR A 12 2.18 -13.74 28.43
CA THR A 12 2.78 -14.35 27.25
C THR A 12 2.53 -13.44 26.06
N TYR A 13 3.59 -12.81 25.54
CA TYR A 13 3.47 -11.84 24.45
C TYR A 13 3.86 -12.44 23.09
N TYR A 14 3.04 -12.15 22.08
CA TYR A 14 3.31 -12.43 20.68
C TYR A 14 2.94 -11.22 19.81
N ASP A 15 3.63 -11.09 18.67
CA ASP A 15 3.36 -10.06 17.66
C ASP A 15 1.96 -10.21 17.03
N SER A 16 1.22 -9.11 16.93
CA SER A 16 -0.19 -9.11 16.48
C SER A 16 -0.36 -9.65 15.05
N VAL A 17 0.54 -9.33 14.11
CA VAL A 17 0.46 -9.87 12.73
C VAL A 17 0.63 -11.39 12.73
N THR A 18 1.50 -11.91 13.59
CA THR A 18 1.66 -13.35 13.78
C THR A 18 0.37 -13.99 14.30
N LEU A 19 -0.29 -13.40 15.29
CA LEU A 19 -1.53 -13.93 15.86
C LEU A 19 -2.72 -13.86 14.90
N MET A 20 -2.80 -12.81 14.08
CA MET A 20 -3.83 -12.67 13.06
C MET A 20 -3.69 -13.72 11.96
N ASN A 21 -2.47 -13.98 11.50
CA ASN A 21 -2.20 -15.06 10.54
C ASN A 21 -2.57 -16.44 11.10
N ILE A 22 -2.31 -16.67 12.40
CA ILE A 22 -2.71 -17.89 13.08
C ILE A 22 -4.24 -18.01 13.15
N SER A 23 -4.94 -16.91 13.47
CA SER A 23 -6.41 -16.87 13.49
C SER A 23 -7.02 -17.32 12.16
N LYS A 24 -6.46 -16.82 11.05
CA LYS A 24 -6.87 -17.21 9.70
C LYS A 24 -6.57 -18.67 9.38
N GLU A 25 -5.39 -19.14 9.73
CA GLU A 25 -5.00 -20.52 9.46
C GLU A 25 -5.89 -21.52 10.21
N ILE A 26 -6.23 -21.21 11.46
CA ILE A 26 -7.17 -22.01 12.26
C ILE A 26 -8.57 -22.00 11.64
N LYS A 27 -9.00 -20.85 11.10
CA LYS A 27 -10.31 -20.71 10.44
C LYS A 27 -10.44 -21.55 9.15
N LYS A 28 -9.34 -22.05 8.57
CA LYS A 28 -9.42 -23.00 7.43
C LYS A 28 -9.96 -24.37 7.83
N ASN A 29 -10.02 -24.69 9.12
CA ASN A 29 -10.62 -25.92 9.61
C ASN A 29 -12.15 -25.84 9.51
N GLU A 30 -12.78 -26.75 8.76
CA GLU A 30 -14.23 -26.77 8.52
C GLU A 30 -15.07 -26.86 9.81
N SER A 31 -14.51 -27.42 10.89
CA SER A 31 -15.18 -27.50 12.20
C SER A 31 -15.23 -26.16 12.95
N ILE A 32 -14.42 -25.17 12.55
CA ILE A 32 -14.28 -23.87 13.21
C ILE A 32 -14.95 -22.78 12.37
N LYS A 33 -16.04 -22.21 12.88
CA LYS A 33 -16.79 -21.15 12.18
C LYS A 33 -16.15 -19.78 12.31
N GLN A 34 -15.66 -19.46 13.51
CA GLN A 34 -14.95 -18.22 13.80
C GLN A 34 -13.79 -18.52 14.73
N ALA A 35 -12.69 -17.79 14.55
CA ALA A 35 -11.50 -17.91 15.38
C ALA A 35 -10.89 -16.53 15.59
N LEU A 36 -10.47 -16.27 16.82
CA LEU A 36 -9.71 -15.10 17.20
C LEU A 36 -8.58 -15.53 18.13
N VAL A 37 -7.36 -15.30 17.66
CA VAL A 37 -6.13 -15.46 18.44
C VAL A 37 -5.53 -14.08 18.57
N GLY A 38 -5.32 -13.63 19.80
CA GLY A 38 -4.94 -12.24 20.06
C GLY A 38 -4.29 -12.01 21.41
N MET A 39 -3.76 -10.81 21.57
CA MET A 39 -3.37 -10.26 22.86
C MET A 39 -4.58 -9.62 23.53
N GLY A 40 -4.62 -9.57 24.87
CA GLY A 40 -5.71 -9.00 25.66
C GLY A 40 -5.84 -7.47 25.63
N THR A 41 -5.60 -6.86 24.49
CA THR A 41 -5.84 -5.43 24.20
C THR A 41 -7.33 -5.14 24.10
N ASP A 42 -7.77 -3.93 24.44
CA ASP A 42 -9.19 -3.54 24.39
C ASP A 42 -9.80 -3.74 22.99
N LEU A 43 -9.05 -3.43 21.94
CA LEU A 43 -9.43 -3.69 20.55
C LEU A 43 -9.78 -5.17 20.26
N ASN A 44 -8.93 -6.10 20.72
CA ASN A 44 -9.18 -7.54 20.54
C ASN A 44 -10.35 -8.04 21.40
N LYS A 45 -10.61 -7.41 22.55
CA LYS A 45 -11.78 -7.71 23.37
C LYS A 45 -13.06 -7.26 22.69
N GLU A 46 -13.06 -6.07 22.09
CA GLU A 46 -14.18 -5.58 21.27
C GLU A 46 -14.41 -6.46 20.04
N LEU A 47 -13.33 -6.85 19.34
CA LEU A 47 -13.38 -7.83 18.25
C LEU A 47 -13.98 -9.16 18.70
N ALA A 48 -13.59 -9.68 19.87
CA ALA A 48 -14.16 -10.90 20.42
C ALA A 48 -15.67 -10.77 20.67
N VAL A 49 -16.14 -9.61 21.15
CA VAL A 49 -17.57 -9.34 21.32
C VAL A 49 -18.29 -9.32 19.97
N ASN A 50 -17.76 -8.56 19.00
CA ASN A 50 -18.35 -8.41 17.68
C ASN A 50 -18.44 -9.74 16.90
N LEU A 51 -17.50 -10.66 17.15
CA LEU A 51 -17.45 -11.98 16.52
C LEU A 51 -18.23 -13.06 17.29
N ASN A 52 -18.93 -12.71 18.39
CA ASN A 52 -19.57 -13.66 19.31
C ASN A 52 -18.58 -14.71 19.87
N LEU A 53 -17.34 -14.29 20.13
CA LEU A 53 -16.24 -15.09 20.67
C LEU A 53 -15.84 -14.67 22.10
N SER A 54 -16.55 -13.73 22.70
CA SER A 54 -16.22 -13.21 24.04
C SER A 54 -16.77 -14.11 25.16
N SER A 55 -16.06 -14.11 26.29
CA SER A 55 -16.53 -14.62 27.59
C SER A 55 -16.25 -13.59 28.69
N PRO A 56 -16.87 -13.69 29.89
CA PRO A 56 -16.54 -12.81 31.02
C PRO A 56 -15.04 -12.80 31.35
N GLU A 57 -14.39 -13.96 31.29
CA GLU A 57 -12.96 -14.11 31.58
C GLU A 57 -12.08 -13.42 30.53
N LEU A 58 -12.51 -13.41 29.27
CA LEU A 58 -11.82 -12.69 28.19
C LEU A 58 -11.95 -11.16 28.30
N GLN A 59 -12.87 -10.64 29.11
CA GLN A 59 -12.97 -9.19 29.33
C GLN A 59 -11.98 -8.70 30.41
N GLU A 60 -11.54 -9.61 31.29
CA GLU A 60 -10.62 -9.31 32.40
C GLU A 60 -9.12 -9.44 32.04
N ILE A 61 -8.79 -9.96 30.85
CA ILE A 61 -7.40 -10.11 30.41
C ILE A 61 -6.72 -8.76 30.15
N THR A 62 -5.39 -8.74 30.22
CA THR A 62 -4.57 -7.53 29.98
C THR A 62 -3.85 -7.61 28.64
N PRO A 63 -3.28 -6.49 28.13
CA PRO A 63 -2.47 -6.52 26.91
C PRO A 63 -1.25 -7.46 26.94
N ASN A 64 -0.85 -7.94 28.13
CA ASN A 64 0.23 -8.92 28.30
C ASN A 64 -0.24 -10.38 28.27
N ASP A 65 -1.54 -10.62 28.17
CA ASP A 65 -2.13 -11.95 28.17
C ASP A 65 -2.48 -12.37 26.74
N PHE A 66 -2.11 -13.59 26.39
CA PHE A 66 -2.44 -14.20 25.12
C PHE A 66 -3.74 -14.99 25.25
N PHE A 67 -4.61 -14.94 24.26
CA PHE A 67 -5.81 -15.77 24.23
C PHE A 67 -6.09 -16.39 22.86
N VAL A 68 -6.80 -17.51 22.89
CA VAL A 68 -7.41 -18.18 21.74
C VAL A 68 -8.89 -18.31 22.05
N SER A 69 -9.76 -17.85 21.16
CA SER A 69 -11.21 -18.06 21.26
C SER A 69 -11.75 -18.52 19.91
N VAL A 70 -12.58 -19.56 19.92
CA VAL A 70 -13.15 -20.16 18.71
C VAL A 70 -14.63 -20.47 18.89
N LEU A 71 -15.40 -20.27 17.83
CA LEU A 71 -16.78 -20.73 17.70
C LEU A 71 -16.75 -22.03 16.88
N THR A 72 -17.12 -23.13 17.52
CA THR A 72 -16.92 -24.47 16.96
C THR A 72 -18.07 -25.39 17.33
N ASP A 73 -18.14 -26.56 16.68
CA ASP A 73 -19.01 -27.65 17.11
C ASP A 73 -18.59 -28.24 18.47
N GLU A 74 -19.48 -29.01 19.10
CA GLU A 74 -19.21 -29.64 20.40
C GLU A 74 -18.02 -30.61 20.37
N ASN A 75 -17.80 -31.27 19.22
CA ASN A 75 -16.84 -32.36 19.05
C ASN A 75 -15.38 -31.87 18.95
N THR A 76 -15.16 -30.59 18.63
CA THR A 76 -13.81 -30.02 18.50
C THR A 76 -13.24 -29.65 19.87
N ALA A 77 -12.20 -30.34 20.33
CA ALA A 77 -11.52 -30.03 21.58
C ALA A 77 -10.72 -28.73 21.48
N ILE A 78 -10.77 -27.87 22.50
CA ILE A 78 -9.99 -26.61 22.50
C ILE A 78 -8.49 -26.91 22.57
N GLU A 79 -8.10 -28.03 23.19
CA GLU A 79 -6.74 -28.53 23.26
C GLU A 79 -6.14 -28.78 21.87
N ASP A 80 -6.91 -29.29 20.92
CA ASP A 80 -6.45 -29.53 19.55
C ASP A 80 -6.16 -28.21 18.83
N VAL A 81 -7.03 -27.22 19.03
CA VAL A 81 -6.83 -25.86 18.49
C VAL A 81 -5.59 -25.22 19.11
N ILE A 82 -5.40 -25.34 20.42
CA ILE A 82 -4.22 -24.84 21.14
C ILE A 82 -2.94 -25.54 20.63
N ASN A 83 -2.99 -26.85 20.40
CA ASN A 83 -1.85 -27.60 19.87
C ASN A 83 -1.49 -27.15 18.44
N GLN A 84 -2.49 -26.86 17.59
CA GLN A 84 -2.27 -26.29 16.26
C GLN A 84 -1.64 -24.90 16.35
N VAL A 85 -2.18 -24.01 17.20
CA VAL A 85 -1.63 -22.68 17.49
C VAL A 85 -0.16 -22.79 17.91
N HIS A 86 0.15 -23.63 18.89
CA HIS A 86 1.53 -23.82 19.37
C HIS A 86 2.44 -24.45 18.31
N GLY A 87 1.93 -25.37 17.50
CA GLY A 87 2.67 -25.93 16.37
C GLY A 87 3.08 -24.86 15.35
N ILE A 88 2.18 -23.93 15.03
CA ILE A 88 2.45 -22.83 14.10
C ILE A 88 3.44 -21.83 14.73
N LEU A 89 3.28 -21.50 16.02
CA LEU A 89 4.19 -20.63 16.75
C LEU A 89 5.61 -21.22 16.84
N ASN A 90 5.74 -22.52 17.06
CA ASN A 90 7.03 -23.20 17.25
C ASN A 90 7.77 -23.49 15.93
N ARG A 91 7.05 -23.76 14.83
CA ARG A 91 7.68 -23.94 13.50
C ARG A 91 8.44 -22.69 13.03
N LYS A 92 8.07 -21.50 13.50
CA LYS A 92 8.80 -20.26 13.23
C LYS A 92 10.10 -20.11 14.04
N LYS A 93 10.25 -20.79 15.19
CA LYS A 93 11.46 -20.71 16.03
C LYS A 93 12.62 -21.55 15.51
N SER A 94 12.37 -22.69 14.87
CA SER A 94 13.41 -23.67 14.49
C SER A 94 14.24 -23.29 13.25
N SER A 95 14.11 -22.08 12.71
CA SER A 95 14.78 -21.64 11.48
C SER A 95 15.68 -20.40 11.64
N ARG A 96 15.90 -19.91 12.87
CA ARG A 96 16.81 -18.78 13.15
C ARG A 96 18.06 -19.29 13.88
N SER A 97 19.23 -18.85 13.42
CA SER A 97 20.51 -18.99 14.14
C SER A 97 20.42 -18.40 15.55
N ASP A 98 21.27 -18.90 16.45
CA ASP A 98 21.42 -18.46 17.86
C ASP A 98 21.99 -17.02 18.02
N ASP A 99 21.57 -16.07 17.18
CA ASP A 99 21.94 -14.67 17.34
C ASP A 99 21.14 -14.03 18.48
N TYR A 100 21.84 -13.35 19.39
CA TYR A 100 21.20 -12.63 20.49
C TYR A 100 20.23 -11.59 19.93
N MET A 101 18.94 -11.73 20.24
CA MET A 101 17.89 -10.77 19.87
C MET A 101 17.60 -9.85 21.07
N PRO A 102 18.10 -8.61 21.09
CA PRO A 102 17.89 -7.68 22.19
C PRO A 102 16.39 -7.33 22.31
N LYS A 103 15.87 -7.29 23.54
CA LYS A 103 14.44 -7.00 23.80
C LYS A 103 14.10 -5.51 23.83
N THR A 104 15.10 -4.64 23.89
CA THR A 104 14.91 -3.19 24.02
C THR A 104 15.89 -2.46 23.10
N LEU A 105 15.50 -1.26 22.67
CA LEU A 105 16.36 -0.41 21.86
C LEU A 105 17.71 -0.12 22.54
N ASP A 106 17.74 0.14 23.86
CA ASP A 106 19.00 0.38 24.57
C ASP A 106 19.94 -0.83 24.54
N SER A 107 19.39 -2.03 24.63
CA SER A 107 20.19 -3.26 24.56
C SER A 107 20.68 -3.49 23.13
N ALA A 108 19.88 -3.15 22.13
CA ALA A 108 20.27 -3.23 20.73
C ALA A 108 21.39 -2.23 20.38
N ILE A 109 21.28 -0.97 20.83
CA ILE A 109 22.32 0.05 20.61
C ILE A 109 23.65 -0.37 21.25
N LYS A 110 23.62 -0.99 22.43
CA LYS A 110 24.84 -1.50 23.09
C LYS A 110 25.43 -2.71 22.37
N TYR A 111 24.57 -3.57 21.84
CA TYR A 111 24.98 -4.79 21.15
C TYR A 111 25.55 -4.49 19.76
N GLU A 112 24.94 -3.54 19.04
CA GLU A 112 25.30 -3.15 17.68
C GLU A 112 25.55 -1.62 17.59
N PRO A 113 26.67 -1.13 18.16
CA PRO A 113 26.94 0.31 18.29
C PRO A 113 27.16 1.03 16.96
N ASP A 114 27.47 0.30 15.89
CA ASP A 114 27.71 0.86 14.55
C ASP A 114 26.41 1.04 13.72
N SER A 115 25.27 0.61 14.26
CA SER A 115 23.97 0.87 13.66
C SER A 115 23.71 2.38 13.55
N ASN A 116 23.09 2.81 12.45
CA ASN A 116 22.84 4.23 12.16
C ASN A 116 21.37 4.57 11.86
N LEU A 117 20.49 3.57 11.85
CA LEU A 117 19.08 3.70 11.51
C LEU A 117 18.23 2.77 12.39
N VAL A 118 17.09 3.28 12.87
CA VAL A 118 16.08 2.50 13.59
C VAL A 118 14.77 2.51 12.80
N LEU A 119 14.29 1.32 12.44
CA LEU A 119 12.95 1.12 11.87
C LEU A 119 11.97 0.78 13.00
N ILE A 120 10.94 1.60 13.18
CA ILE A 120 9.92 1.46 14.22
C ILE A 120 8.59 1.09 13.58
N SER A 121 8.06 -0.07 13.99
CA SER A 121 6.77 -0.62 13.57
C SER A 121 5.91 -1.03 14.78
N LEU A 122 6.04 -0.30 15.89
CA LEU A 122 5.24 -0.46 17.11
C LEU A 122 3.84 0.17 16.93
N PRO A 123 2.84 -0.12 17.78
CA PRO A 123 1.62 0.68 17.83
C PRO A 123 1.95 2.19 17.96
N GLY A 124 1.19 3.05 17.27
CA GLY A 124 1.46 4.49 17.15
C GLY A 124 1.69 5.20 18.49
N GLU A 125 0.90 4.83 19.51
CA GLU A 125 0.99 5.36 20.87
C GLU A 125 2.37 5.18 21.53
N TYR A 126 3.15 4.18 21.12
CA TYR A 126 4.50 3.92 21.63
C TYR A 126 5.61 4.36 20.66
N ALA A 127 5.28 4.54 19.38
CA ALA A 127 6.26 4.80 18.33
C ALA A 127 7.01 6.12 18.56
N ALA A 128 6.31 7.17 18.98
CA ALA A 128 6.91 8.49 19.19
C ALA A 128 7.98 8.49 20.30
N GLN A 129 7.75 7.75 21.38
CA GLN A 129 8.69 7.66 22.50
C GLN A 129 9.99 6.95 22.09
N GLU A 130 9.90 5.82 21.40
CA GLU A 130 11.07 5.09 20.91
C GLU A 130 11.80 5.86 19.81
N ALA A 131 11.08 6.60 18.96
CA ALA A 131 11.69 7.48 17.96
C ALA A 131 12.53 8.59 18.62
N LYS A 132 11.97 9.26 19.63
CA LYS A 132 12.69 10.29 20.39
C LYS A 132 13.96 9.73 21.04
N LYS A 133 13.88 8.51 21.56
CA LYS A 133 15.01 7.82 22.15
C LYS A 133 16.09 7.49 21.12
N ALA A 134 15.73 7.00 19.95
CA ALA A 134 16.67 6.75 18.85
C ALA A 134 17.36 8.05 18.39
N LEU A 135 16.60 9.13 18.17
CA LEU A 135 17.14 10.45 17.80
C LEU A 135 18.09 11.02 18.86
N ASN A 136 17.77 10.84 20.15
CA ASN A 136 18.65 11.27 21.24
C ASN A 136 19.97 10.49 21.28
N ASN A 137 19.99 9.25 20.78
CA ASN A 137 21.19 8.44 20.57
C ASN A 137 21.86 8.69 19.20
N ASN A 138 21.47 9.76 18.50
CA ASN A 138 21.99 10.17 17.19
C ASN A 138 21.81 9.14 16.06
N LEU A 139 20.70 8.39 16.11
CA LEU A 139 20.32 7.45 15.06
C LEU A 139 19.28 8.09 14.14
N ASN A 140 19.37 7.81 12.84
CA ASN A 140 18.26 8.09 11.92
C ASN A 140 17.06 7.21 12.31
N VAL A 141 15.86 7.67 12.00
CA VAL A 141 14.64 6.95 12.34
C VAL A 141 13.75 6.83 11.11
N MET A 142 13.14 5.66 10.95
CA MET A 142 11.98 5.45 10.11
C MET A 142 10.83 4.97 10.99
N ILE A 143 9.73 5.72 11.03
CA ILE A 143 8.50 5.34 11.69
C ILE A 143 7.56 4.83 10.60
N PHE A 144 7.46 3.51 10.50
CA PHE A 144 6.48 2.84 9.64
C PHE A 144 5.07 3.03 10.17
N SER A 145 4.93 2.99 11.50
CA SER A 145 3.66 3.08 12.20
C SER A 145 2.90 4.35 11.89
N ASP A 146 1.59 4.21 11.76
CA ASP A 146 0.65 5.34 11.80
C ASP A 146 0.19 5.63 13.24
N ASN A 147 -0.79 6.50 13.42
CA ASN A 147 -1.41 6.91 14.68
C ASN A 147 -0.45 7.62 15.65
N VAL A 148 0.54 8.34 15.10
CA VAL A 148 1.34 9.33 15.83
C VAL A 148 0.73 10.71 15.62
N THR A 149 0.61 11.52 16.67
CA THR A 149 -0.06 12.83 16.54
C THR A 149 0.78 13.81 15.72
N ILE A 150 0.12 14.79 15.08
CA ILE A 150 0.80 15.86 14.31
C ILE A 150 1.81 16.62 15.19
N LYS A 151 1.47 16.84 16.46
CA LYS A 151 2.34 17.52 17.42
C LYS A 151 3.62 16.72 17.67
N GLU A 152 3.49 15.41 17.94
CA GLU A 152 4.64 14.55 18.16
C GLU A 152 5.49 14.40 16.89
N GLU A 153 4.87 14.26 15.73
CA GLU A 153 5.57 14.27 14.44
C GLU A 153 6.41 15.53 14.28
N LYS A 154 5.82 16.70 14.53
CA LYS A 154 6.51 17.98 14.40
C LYS A 154 7.70 18.07 15.37
N GLU A 155 7.50 17.71 16.64
CA GLU A 155 8.56 17.70 17.66
C GLU A 155 9.72 16.76 17.27
N LEU A 156 9.40 15.58 16.74
CA LEU A 156 10.39 14.59 16.32
C LEU A 156 11.16 15.05 15.08
N LYS A 157 10.48 15.61 14.08
CA LYS A 157 11.11 16.17 12.87
C LYS A 157 12.02 17.36 13.21
N ASP A 158 11.58 18.25 14.10
CA ASP A 158 12.40 19.38 14.57
C ASP A 158 13.64 18.91 15.31
N LEU A 159 13.49 17.91 16.19
CA LEU A 159 14.63 17.30 16.89
C LEU A 159 15.64 16.69 15.91
N ALA A 160 15.15 15.93 14.93
CA ALA A 160 16.00 15.30 13.93
C ALA A 160 16.77 16.33 13.09
N ILE A 161 16.10 17.38 12.62
CA ILE A 161 16.72 18.48 11.86
C ILE A 161 17.80 19.17 12.69
N SER A 162 17.54 19.43 13.97
CA SER A 162 18.53 20.06 14.86
C SER A 162 19.81 19.23 15.03
N LYS A 163 19.73 17.93 14.74
CA LYS A 163 20.83 16.96 14.80
C LYS A 163 21.38 16.55 13.42
N GLY A 164 20.79 17.03 12.32
CA GLY A 164 21.15 16.60 10.98
C GLY A 164 20.79 15.14 10.67
N LEU A 165 19.75 14.61 11.31
CA LEU A 165 19.28 13.23 11.15
C LEU A 165 18.00 13.18 10.31
N LEU A 166 17.78 12.05 9.63
CA LEU A 166 16.51 11.73 9.00
C LEU A 166 15.52 11.21 10.04
N MET A 167 14.28 11.72 10.00
CA MET A 167 13.11 11.18 10.70
C MET A 167 12.04 10.92 9.65
N MET A 168 12.12 9.76 9.01
CA MET A 168 11.22 9.32 7.95
C MET A 168 9.91 8.84 8.58
N GLY A 169 8.80 9.56 8.39
CA GLY A 169 7.51 9.20 8.99
C GLY A 169 7.01 10.23 10.00
N PRO A 170 5.95 9.92 10.78
CA PRO A 170 5.18 8.68 10.82
C PRO A 170 4.45 8.35 9.51
N ASP A 171 3.87 7.15 9.43
CA ASP A 171 3.24 6.64 8.22
C ASP A 171 4.21 6.68 7.00
N CYS A 172 5.45 6.24 7.24
CA CYS A 172 6.43 6.07 6.18
C CYS A 172 6.44 4.61 5.72
N GLY A 173 5.63 4.30 4.70
CA GLY A 173 5.51 2.93 4.18
C GLY A 173 6.73 2.41 3.42
N THR A 174 7.51 3.29 2.78
CA THR A 174 8.56 2.88 1.82
C THR A 174 9.80 3.74 1.92
N ALA A 175 10.96 3.11 2.04
CA ALA A 175 12.26 3.72 1.80
C ALA A 175 13.26 2.67 1.28
N ILE A 176 14.28 3.12 0.54
CA ILE A 176 15.38 2.30 0.05
C ILE A 176 16.66 3.11 0.24
N ILE A 177 17.42 2.80 1.29
CA ILE A 177 18.64 3.54 1.64
C ILE A 177 19.84 2.63 1.35
N ASN A 178 20.78 3.09 0.51
CA ASN A 178 21.92 2.29 0.04
C ASN A 178 21.49 0.93 -0.55
N ASN A 179 20.42 0.93 -1.35
CA ASN A 179 19.76 -0.27 -1.90
C ASN A 179 19.22 -1.26 -0.85
N VAL A 180 19.14 -0.88 0.43
CA VAL A 180 18.48 -1.67 1.48
C VAL A 180 17.01 -1.29 1.55
N PRO A 181 16.07 -2.21 1.24
CA PRO A 181 14.64 -1.96 1.33
C PRO A 181 14.19 -1.90 2.79
N LEU A 182 13.35 -0.91 3.11
CA LEU A 182 12.80 -0.68 4.45
C LEU A 182 11.27 -0.67 4.39
N ALA A 183 10.64 -1.44 5.29
CA ALA A 183 9.19 -1.69 5.34
C ALA A 183 8.64 -2.25 4.01
N PHE A 184 7.68 -1.57 3.38
CA PHE A 184 7.13 -1.96 2.07
C PHE A 184 8.01 -1.44 0.94
N ALA A 185 8.88 -2.28 0.41
CA ALA A 185 9.81 -1.86 -0.65
C ALA A 185 10.20 -3.00 -1.58
N ASN A 186 10.40 -2.66 -2.85
CA ASN A 186 10.75 -3.61 -3.92
C ASN A 186 12.27 -3.75 -4.04
N VAL A 187 12.72 -4.91 -4.54
CA VAL A 187 14.13 -5.17 -4.85
C VAL A 187 14.48 -4.59 -6.22
N VAL A 188 14.93 -3.34 -6.24
CA VAL A 188 15.23 -2.60 -7.48
C VAL A 188 16.73 -2.57 -7.81
N ARG A 189 17.06 -2.29 -9.07
CA ARG A 189 18.44 -2.02 -9.52
C ARG A 189 19.05 -0.82 -8.77
N LYS A 190 20.35 -0.92 -8.48
CA LYS A 190 21.17 0.25 -8.14
C LYS A 190 21.38 1.10 -9.39
N GLY A 191 21.32 2.42 -9.24
CA GLY A 191 21.57 3.38 -10.31
C GLY A 191 21.68 4.80 -9.78
N HIS A 192 21.32 5.78 -10.61
CA HIS A 192 21.64 7.19 -10.39
C HIS A 192 20.42 8.10 -10.22
N ILE A 193 19.24 7.52 -10.03
CA ILE A 193 18.01 8.28 -9.79
C ILE A 193 17.72 8.30 -8.28
N GLY A 194 17.72 9.48 -7.68
CA GLY A 194 17.36 9.68 -6.29
C GLY A 194 15.90 10.09 -6.16
N LEU A 195 15.19 9.55 -5.17
CA LEU A 195 13.78 9.85 -4.94
C LEU A 195 13.56 10.32 -3.51
N VAL A 196 12.73 11.33 -3.33
CA VAL A 196 12.18 11.70 -2.02
C VAL A 196 10.67 11.88 -2.14
N GLY A 197 9.92 11.30 -1.21
CA GLY A 197 8.48 11.19 -1.38
C GLY A 197 7.65 11.10 -0.10
N ALA A 198 6.54 11.84 -0.10
CA ALA A 198 5.44 11.70 0.87
C ALA A 198 4.37 10.74 0.34
N SER A 199 4.81 9.56 -0.11
CA SER A 199 3.95 8.56 -0.76
C SER A 199 4.64 7.20 -0.81
N GLY A 200 4.15 6.22 -0.04
CA GLY A 200 4.72 4.87 -0.02
C GLY A 200 4.59 4.15 -1.37
N THR A 201 3.36 3.81 -1.77
CA THR A 201 3.12 3.07 -3.02
C THR A 201 3.44 3.87 -4.29
N GLY A 202 3.49 5.21 -4.22
CA GLY A 202 3.99 6.02 -5.32
C GLY A 202 5.51 5.92 -5.48
N LEU A 203 6.27 5.90 -4.38
CA LEU A 203 7.71 5.58 -4.43
C LEU A 203 7.92 4.17 -4.98
N GLN A 204 7.15 3.17 -4.52
CA GLN A 204 7.24 1.82 -5.08
C GLN A 204 6.99 1.81 -6.59
N GLU A 205 5.92 2.45 -7.06
CA GLU A 205 5.57 2.47 -8.48
C GLU A 205 6.66 3.09 -9.34
N ILE A 206 7.13 4.29 -8.99
CA ILE A 206 8.17 4.96 -9.78
C ILE A 206 9.44 4.11 -9.80
N THR A 207 9.86 3.56 -8.66
CA THR A 207 11.09 2.74 -8.60
C THR A 207 10.98 1.42 -9.34
N VAL A 208 9.82 0.76 -9.30
CA VAL A 208 9.52 -0.44 -10.10
C VAL A 208 9.52 -0.13 -11.59
N LEU A 209 8.93 0.99 -12.00
CA LEU A 209 8.91 1.39 -13.42
C LEU A 209 10.30 1.80 -13.91
N ILE A 210 11.10 2.50 -13.10
CA ILE A 210 12.52 2.77 -13.37
C ILE A 210 13.27 1.45 -13.59
N ASP A 211 13.07 0.47 -12.71
CA ASP A 211 13.68 -0.86 -12.81
C ASP A 211 13.26 -1.59 -14.10
N LYS A 212 11.97 -1.56 -14.45
CA LYS A 212 11.42 -2.12 -15.70
C LYS A 212 11.97 -1.43 -16.95
N LEU A 213 12.26 -0.13 -16.87
CA LEU A 213 12.90 0.62 -17.95
C LEU A 213 14.39 0.27 -18.09
N GLY A 214 14.98 -0.45 -17.13
CA GLY A 214 16.39 -0.86 -17.15
C GLY A 214 17.33 0.06 -16.37
N GLU A 215 16.80 1.11 -15.76
CA GLU A 215 17.54 2.03 -14.90
C GLU A 215 17.48 1.59 -13.43
N GLY A 216 18.12 2.34 -12.53
CA GLY A 216 18.14 2.04 -11.10
C GLY A 216 18.18 3.28 -10.22
N VAL A 217 18.04 3.07 -8.92
CA VAL A 217 17.97 4.15 -7.93
C VAL A 217 19.23 4.22 -7.09
N SER A 218 19.61 5.44 -6.70
CA SER A 218 20.67 5.71 -5.74
C SER A 218 20.13 5.60 -4.31
N GLN A 219 19.10 6.39 -4.01
CA GLN A 219 18.43 6.49 -2.71
C GLN A 219 16.93 6.76 -2.90
N VAL A 220 16.13 6.27 -1.97
CA VAL A 220 14.67 6.46 -1.93
C VAL A 220 14.28 6.82 -0.50
N ILE A 221 13.96 8.08 -0.28
CA ILE A 221 13.69 8.64 1.05
C ILE A 221 12.18 8.88 1.19
N GLY A 222 11.52 8.05 1.99
CA GLY A 222 10.14 8.30 2.40
C GLY A 222 10.07 9.35 3.52
N THR A 223 9.12 10.28 3.46
CA THR A 223 9.04 11.40 4.43
C THR A 223 7.91 11.27 5.45
N GLY A 224 7.01 10.30 5.25
CA GLY A 224 5.71 10.21 5.92
C GLY A 224 4.61 10.93 5.16
N GLY A 225 3.38 10.40 5.23
CA GLY A 225 2.24 10.86 4.42
C GLY A 225 1.85 12.33 4.62
N ARG A 226 2.06 12.87 5.82
CA ARG A 226 1.69 14.25 6.21
C ARG A 226 2.82 15.27 6.09
N ASP A 227 4.00 14.89 5.60
CA ASP A 227 5.16 15.80 5.65
C ASP A 227 4.90 17.13 4.92
N LEU A 228 4.10 17.09 3.85
CA LEU A 228 3.80 18.24 2.99
C LEU A 228 2.56 19.03 3.45
N ASP A 229 1.95 18.64 4.56
CA ASP A 229 0.89 19.41 5.22
C ASP A 229 1.44 20.72 5.76
N LYS A 230 0.59 21.72 5.92
CA LYS A 230 1.00 23.06 6.35
C LYS A 230 1.61 23.04 7.76
N GLU A 231 1.05 22.23 8.63
CA GLU A 231 1.45 22.09 10.04
C GLU A 231 2.85 21.47 10.19
N ILE A 232 3.23 20.55 9.29
CA ILE A 232 4.55 19.90 9.30
C ILE A 232 5.57 20.72 8.49
N GLY A 233 5.16 21.26 7.34
CA GLY A 233 5.91 22.27 6.60
C GLY A 233 6.99 21.73 5.67
N GLY A 234 6.88 20.47 5.21
CA GLY A 234 7.75 19.82 4.23
C GLY A 234 9.16 19.56 4.74
N SER A 235 9.33 19.45 6.05
CA SER A 235 10.64 19.56 6.68
C SER A 235 11.57 18.39 6.32
N MET A 236 11.04 17.17 6.21
CA MET A 236 11.81 15.99 5.81
C MET A 236 12.01 15.92 4.31
N MET A 237 11.03 16.34 3.51
CA MET A 237 11.16 16.51 2.07
C MET A 237 12.33 17.44 1.72
N LEU A 238 12.42 18.58 2.40
CA LEU A 238 13.52 19.53 2.22
C LEU A 238 14.88 18.95 2.63
N LEU A 239 14.93 18.19 3.73
CA LEU A 239 16.16 17.56 4.18
C LEU A 239 16.60 16.43 3.24
N GLY A 240 15.67 15.56 2.83
CA GLY A 240 15.92 14.49 1.88
C GLY A 240 16.35 15.03 0.51
N LEU A 241 15.69 16.08 0.01
CA LEU A 241 16.11 16.77 -1.21
C LEU A 241 17.55 17.30 -1.12
N LYS A 242 17.93 17.95 -0.01
CA LYS A 242 19.32 18.38 0.20
C LYS A 242 20.29 17.20 0.21
N ALA A 243 19.95 16.12 0.89
CA ALA A 243 20.78 14.92 0.91
C ALA A 243 21.01 14.36 -0.50
N LEU A 244 19.97 14.34 -1.35
CA LEU A 244 20.07 13.92 -2.75
C LEU A 244 20.84 14.93 -3.63
N MET A 245 20.74 16.22 -3.34
CA MET A 245 21.54 17.26 -4.01
C MET A 245 23.04 17.06 -3.74
N ASP A 246 23.39 16.70 -2.51
CA ASP A 246 24.78 16.52 -2.07
C ASP A 246 25.33 15.12 -2.38
N ASP A 247 24.47 14.12 -2.65
CA ASP A 247 24.89 12.75 -2.97
C ASP A 247 25.52 12.66 -4.38
N PRO A 248 26.81 12.34 -4.52
CA PRO A 248 27.47 12.24 -5.82
C PRO A 248 26.91 11.13 -6.72
N GLU A 249 26.30 10.08 -6.15
CA GLU A 249 25.73 8.98 -6.93
C GLU A 249 24.36 9.31 -7.52
N THR A 250 23.71 10.37 -7.02
CA THR A 250 22.43 10.87 -7.53
C THR A 250 22.67 11.86 -8.65
N HIS A 251 22.22 11.54 -9.87
CA HIS A 251 22.34 12.41 -11.05
C HIS A 251 21.00 13.07 -11.42
N VAL A 252 19.88 12.38 -11.19
CA VAL A 252 18.52 12.90 -11.43
C VAL A 252 17.70 12.72 -10.16
N ILE A 253 16.89 13.71 -9.81
CA ILE A 253 16.04 13.68 -8.60
C ILE A 253 14.57 13.63 -9.01
N VAL A 254 13.80 12.77 -8.33
CA VAL A 254 12.34 12.70 -8.45
C VAL A 254 11.71 13.08 -7.12
N LEU A 255 10.80 14.06 -7.15
CA LEU A 255 9.92 14.40 -6.03
C LEU A 255 8.54 13.81 -6.26
N ILE A 256 7.97 13.20 -5.23
CA ILE A 256 6.61 12.66 -5.29
C ILE A 256 5.81 12.99 -4.02
N SER A 257 4.57 13.41 -4.22
CA SER A 257 3.59 13.44 -3.13
C SER A 257 2.17 13.44 -3.68
N LYS A 258 1.20 13.16 -2.80
CA LYS A 258 -0.17 13.67 -2.97
C LYS A 258 -0.15 15.21 -3.10
N PRO A 259 -1.22 15.88 -3.57
CA PRO A 259 -1.23 17.34 -3.68
C PRO A 259 -0.76 18.03 -2.39
N PRO A 260 0.41 18.70 -2.41
CA PRO A 260 0.93 19.37 -1.22
C PRO A 260 0.13 20.65 -0.92
N HIS A 261 0.25 21.17 0.31
CA HIS A 261 -0.25 22.51 0.58
C HIS A 261 0.52 23.54 -0.30
N PRO A 262 -0.15 24.51 -0.98
CA PRO A 262 0.50 25.40 -1.94
C PRO A 262 1.73 26.16 -1.40
N GLU A 263 1.65 26.65 -0.17
CA GLU A 263 2.79 27.33 0.50
C GLU A 263 4.00 26.41 0.69
N VAL A 264 3.75 25.12 0.98
CA VAL A 264 4.80 24.12 1.18
C VAL A 264 5.39 23.69 -0.16
N ALA A 265 4.54 23.53 -1.18
CA ALA A 265 4.95 23.24 -2.56
C ALA A 265 5.93 24.31 -3.09
N GLU A 266 5.56 25.59 -2.97
CA GLU A 266 6.41 26.72 -3.38
C GLU A 266 7.73 26.73 -2.59
N LYS A 267 7.69 26.43 -1.28
CA LYS A 267 8.90 26.34 -0.45
C LYS A 267 9.84 25.21 -0.91
N VAL A 268 9.31 24.05 -1.26
CA VAL A 268 10.09 22.89 -1.75
C VAL A 268 10.68 23.19 -3.13
N LEU A 269 9.87 23.70 -4.06
CA LEU A 269 10.32 24.02 -5.42
C LEU A 269 11.34 25.16 -5.43
N LYS A 270 11.17 26.18 -4.56
CA LYS A 270 12.14 27.28 -4.47
C LYS A 270 13.54 26.81 -4.04
N LEU A 271 13.65 25.74 -3.25
CA LEU A 271 14.95 25.17 -2.87
C LEU A 271 15.72 24.64 -4.10
N THR A 272 15.03 24.29 -5.18
CA THR A 272 15.62 23.68 -6.36
C THR A 272 16.03 24.70 -7.43
N GLU A 273 15.75 26.00 -7.24
CA GLU A 273 16.16 27.05 -8.20
C GLU A 273 17.68 27.10 -8.45
N ASN A 274 18.50 26.63 -7.50
CA ASN A 274 19.96 26.59 -7.59
C ASN A 274 20.52 25.17 -7.75
N ILE A 275 19.70 24.20 -8.16
CA ILE A 275 20.12 22.81 -8.32
C ILE A 275 20.87 22.61 -9.64
N ASN A 276 21.93 21.81 -9.61
CA ASN A 276 22.68 21.40 -10.82
C ASN A 276 22.23 20.05 -11.39
N LYS A 277 21.24 19.41 -10.76
CA LYS A 277 20.73 18.07 -11.11
C LYS A 277 19.31 18.21 -11.65
N PRO A 278 18.96 17.55 -12.77
CA PRO A 278 17.59 17.57 -13.28
C PRO A 278 16.58 17.11 -12.23
N LEU A 279 15.45 17.80 -12.18
CA LEU A 279 14.39 17.57 -11.20
C LEU A 279 13.09 17.20 -11.90
N VAL A 280 12.59 16.01 -11.58
CA VAL A 280 11.29 15.51 -12.01
C VAL A 280 10.34 15.62 -10.82
N VAL A 281 9.14 16.14 -11.03
CA VAL A 281 8.16 16.35 -9.94
C VAL A 281 6.81 15.79 -10.33
N ASN A 282 6.30 14.89 -9.48
CA ASN A 282 4.93 14.42 -9.57
C ASN A 282 4.19 14.72 -8.26
N PHE A 283 3.58 15.89 -8.21
CA PHE A 283 2.51 16.18 -7.25
C PHE A 283 1.21 15.70 -7.88
N ILE A 284 0.68 14.58 -7.40
CA ILE A 284 -0.35 13.81 -8.10
C ILE A 284 -1.66 14.60 -8.16
N GLY A 285 -2.02 15.12 -9.34
CA GLY A 285 -3.15 16.05 -9.49
C GLY A 285 -2.85 17.48 -9.03
N GLY A 286 -1.57 17.81 -8.82
CA GLY A 286 -1.09 19.15 -8.48
C GLY A 286 -0.96 20.08 -9.68
N ASP A 287 -0.54 21.31 -9.41
CA ASP A 287 -0.41 22.38 -10.39
C ASP A 287 0.87 22.22 -11.23
N LYS A 288 0.69 21.86 -12.52
CA LYS A 288 1.78 21.70 -13.50
C LYS A 288 2.53 23.02 -13.73
N ASP A 289 1.82 24.14 -13.84
CA ASP A 289 2.40 25.45 -14.14
C ASP A 289 3.29 25.93 -12.99
N MET A 290 2.87 25.67 -11.74
CA MET A 290 3.66 25.95 -10.55
C MET A 290 5.01 25.21 -10.59
N ILE A 291 5.01 23.94 -10.99
CA ILE A 291 6.23 23.13 -11.07
C ILE A 291 7.16 23.64 -12.17
N GLU A 292 6.63 23.87 -13.37
CA GLU A 292 7.42 24.28 -14.54
C GLU A 292 8.02 25.68 -14.38
N LYS A 293 7.34 26.57 -13.64
CA LYS A 293 7.89 27.90 -13.27
C LYS A 293 9.25 27.79 -12.56
N HIS A 294 9.48 26.71 -11.81
CA HIS A 294 10.75 26.43 -11.13
C HIS A 294 11.71 25.57 -11.98
N LYS A 295 11.49 25.50 -13.31
CA LYS A 295 12.30 24.74 -14.29
C LYS A 295 12.38 23.24 -14.01
N ALA A 296 11.42 22.71 -13.27
CA ALA A 296 11.30 21.30 -12.99
C ALA A 296 10.41 20.61 -14.05
N TYR A 297 10.67 19.33 -14.31
CA TYR A 297 9.85 18.52 -15.21
C TYR A 297 8.61 18.03 -14.48
N ALA A 298 7.49 18.72 -14.67
CA ALA A 298 6.19 18.30 -14.14
C ALA A 298 5.71 17.01 -14.79
N CYS A 299 5.05 16.15 -14.03
CA CYS A 299 4.58 14.85 -14.50
C CYS A 299 3.05 14.74 -14.51
N ILE A 300 2.53 13.95 -15.43
CA ILE A 300 1.09 13.67 -15.54
C ILE A 300 0.68 12.33 -14.93
N SER A 301 1.64 11.48 -14.58
CA SER A 301 1.46 10.18 -13.93
C SER A 301 2.77 9.70 -13.27
N LEU A 302 2.69 8.66 -12.43
CA LEU A 302 3.82 7.95 -11.84
C LEU A 302 4.68 7.30 -12.94
N GLU A 303 4.03 6.75 -13.97
CA GLU A 303 4.73 6.21 -15.14
C GLU A 303 5.48 7.28 -15.92
N ASP A 304 4.85 8.44 -16.11
CA ASP A 304 5.47 9.58 -16.76
C ASP A 304 6.70 10.06 -15.97
N ALA A 305 6.60 10.11 -14.63
CA ALA A 305 7.73 10.45 -13.77
C ALA A 305 8.91 9.47 -13.94
N ALA A 306 8.65 8.17 -13.94
CA ALA A 306 9.69 7.16 -14.17
C ALA A 306 10.34 7.29 -15.55
N ARG A 307 9.54 7.50 -16.60
CA ARG A 307 10.02 7.66 -17.98
C ARG A 307 10.86 8.92 -18.15
N LYS A 308 10.43 10.05 -17.61
CA LYS A 308 11.18 11.31 -17.64
C LYS A 308 12.51 11.19 -16.90
N ALA A 309 12.51 10.55 -15.73
CA ALA A 309 13.74 10.31 -14.99
C ALA A 309 14.72 9.43 -15.77
N ALA A 310 14.24 8.36 -16.41
CA ALA A 310 15.05 7.50 -17.26
C ALA A 310 15.58 8.23 -18.51
N ALA A 311 14.74 9.02 -19.19
CA ALA A 311 15.15 9.82 -20.35
C ALA A 311 16.26 10.81 -19.98
N LEU A 312 16.16 11.46 -18.82
CA LEU A 312 17.19 12.37 -18.31
C LEU A 312 18.53 11.65 -18.05
N ILE A 313 18.51 10.45 -17.47
CA ILE A 313 19.72 9.64 -17.29
C ILE A 313 20.36 9.29 -18.64
N ARG A 314 19.55 9.03 -19.65
CA ARG A 314 19.99 8.66 -21.01
C ARG A 314 20.37 9.84 -21.89
N ASN A 315 20.13 11.07 -21.43
CA ASN A 315 20.22 12.28 -22.24
C ASN A 315 19.31 12.24 -23.49
N GLU A 316 18.12 11.63 -23.34
CA GLU A 316 17.06 11.58 -24.34
C GLU A 316 16.10 12.77 -24.21
N MET A 317 15.24 12.95 -25.21
CA MET A 317 14.18 13.96 -25.16
C MET A 317 13.17 13.61 -24.07
N VAL A 318 12.79 14.61 -23.27
CA VAL A 318 11.85 14.46 -22.17
C VAL A 318 10.45 14.89 -22.64
N GLU A 319 9.51 13.94 -22.67
CA GLU A 319 8.14 14.17 -23.15
C GLU A 319 7.10 13.55 -22.20
N ASP A 320 5.87 14.07 -22.23
CA ASP A 320 4.74 13.53 -21.46
C ASP A 320 4.30 12.17 -22.05
N PHE A 321 4.30 11.11 -21.23
CA PHE A 321 3.80 9.80 -21.67
C PHE A 321 2.30 9.63 -21.44
N THR A 322 1.51 9.86 -22.48
CA THR A 322 0.05 9.74 -22.45
C THR A 322 -0.49 8.41 -22.99
N GLY A 323 0.32 7.63 -23.70
CA GLY A 323 -0.10 6.44 -24.42
C GLY A 323 -0.08 5.12 -23.63
N PHE A 324 0.03 4.04 -24.39
CA PHE A 324 0.24 2.66 -23.92
C PHE A 324 1.60 2.14 -24.38
N SER A 325 2.16 1.17 -23.67
CA SER A 325 3.40 0.51 -24.09
C SER A 325 3.18 -0.46 -25.25
N GLN A 326 1.93 -0.91 -25.46
CA GLN A 326 1.53 -1.72 -26.59
C GLN A 326 0.96 -0.84 -27.72
N PRO A 327 1.00 -1.30 -28.99
CA PRO A 327 0.34 -0.62 -30.09
C PRO A 327 -1.15 -0.38 -29.83
N ILE A 328 -1.67 0.76 -30.25
CA ILE A 328 -3.06 1.16 -29.98
C ILE A 328 -4.07 0.17 -30.58
N GLU A 329 -3.73 -0.49 -31.68
CA GLU A 329 -4.56 -1.52 -32.31
C GLU A 329 -4.72 -2.76 -31.42
N GLU A 330 -3.72 -3.10 -30.63
CA GLU A 330 -3.81 -4.19 -29.64
C GLU A 330 -4.69 -3.79 -28.47
N ILE A 331 -4.55 -2.54 -28.00
CA ILE A 331 -5.40 -1.99 -26.95
C ILE A 331 -6.87 -1.97 -27.40
N ASN A 332 -7.15 -1.51 -28.62
CA ASN A 332 -8.50 -1.49 -29.17
C ASN A 332 -9.12 -2.89 -29.27
N LYS A 333 -8.32 -3.92 -29.58
CA LYS A 333 -8.80 -5.32 -29.56
C LYS A 333 -9.18 -5.76 -28.16
N ILE A 334 -8.41 -5.40 -27.13
CA ILE A 334 -8.74 -5.70 -25.73
C ILE A 334 -10.04 -4.98 -25.35
N VAL A 335 -10.17 -3.69 -25.70
CA VAL A 335 -11.37 -2.89 -25.42
C VAL A 335 -12.60 -3.52 -26.05
N GLU A 336 -12.58 -3.87 -27.34
CA GLU A 336 -13.72 -4.50 -28.00
C GLU A 336 -14.02 -5.89 -27.44
N ALA A 337 -12.99 -6.69 -27.12
CA ALA A 337 -13.18 -8.03 -26.56
C ALA A 337 -13.80 -8.01 -25.17
N GLU A 338 -13.48 -7.02 -24.32
CA GLU A 338 -14.06 -6.88 -23.00
C GLU A 338 -15.42 -6.17 -23.05
N ALA A 339 -15.51 -5.04 -23.76
CA ALA A 339 -16.74 -4.26 -23.85
C ALA A 339 -17.88 -5.01 -24.55
N GLY A 340 -17.58 -5.81 -25.57
CA GLY A 340 -18.57 -6.58 -26.33
C GLY A 340 -19.24 -7.72 -25.55
N LYS A 341 -18.76 -8.04 -24.33
CA LYS A 341 -19.34 -9.07 -23.46
C LYS A 341 -20.33 -8.52 -22.45
N PHE A 342 -20.37 -7.21 -22.23
CA PHE A 342 -21.29 -6.62 -21.27
C PHE A 342 -22.72 -6.66 -21.79
N VAL A 343 -23.67 -6.76 -20.86
CA VAL A 343 -25.10 -6.66 -21.16
C VAL A 343 -25.66 -5.32 -20.70
N GLN A 344 -26.85 -4.97 -21.21
CA GLN A 344 -27.52 -3.72 -20.86
C GLN A 344 -27.61 -3.52 -19.34
N GLY A 345 -27.23 -2.32 -18.89
CA GLY A 345 -27.23 -1.91 -17.49
C GLY A 345 -25.86 -1.96 -16.80
N GLN A 346 -24.91 -2.77 -17.28
CA GLN A 346 -23.54 -2.77 -16.77
C GLN A 346 -22.83 -1.48 -17.21
N LYS A 347 -22.37 -0.65 -16.27
CA LYS A 347 -21.80 0.67 -16.59
C LYS A 347 -20.83 1.22 -15.56
N TYR A 348 -20.83 0.71 -14.32
CA TYR A 348 -19.97 1.25 -13.27
C TYR A 348 -18.69 0.45 -13.11
N PHE A 349 -17.62 1.11 -12.68
CA PHE A 349 -16.42 0.43 -12.22
C PHE A 349 -16.26 0.43 -10.70
N ARG A 350 -15.45 -0.51 -10.22
CA ARG A 350 -14.98 -0.61 -8.83
C ARG A 350 -13.46 -0.64 -8.81
N GLY A 351 -12.81 0.40 -8.31
CA GLY A 351 -11.38 0.43 -8.04
C GLY A 351 -11.11 -0.11 -6.65
N PHE A 352 -10.35 -1.18 -6.53
CA PHE A 352 -9.97 -1.76 -5.25
C PHE A 352 -8.46 -1.67 -5.11
N TYR A 353 -7.98 -0.80 -4.25
CA TYR A 353 -6.56 -0.52 -4.12
C TYR A 353 -6.02 -0.86 -2.74
N THR A 354 -4.84 -1.47 -2.69
CA THR A 354 -4.06 -1.60 -1.46
C THR A 354 -3.13 -0.41 -1.24
N GLY A 355 -2.80 0.32 -2.31
CA GLY A 355 -2.00 1.53 -2.26
C GLY A 355 -2.80 2.80 -2.54
N GLY A 356 -2.93 3.67 -1.55
CA GLY A 356 -3.66 4.94 -1.69
C GLY A 356 -3.12 5.89 -2.76
N THR A 357 -1.82 5.84 -3.06
CA THR A 357 -1.28 6.67 -4.14
C THR A 357 -1.66 6.13 -5.52
N LEU A 358 -1.70 4.81 -5.68
CA LEU A 358 -2.17 4.17 -6.91
C LEU A 358 -3.67 4.42 -7.14
N ALA A 359 -4.46 4.37 -6.06
CA ALA A 359 -5.86 4.78 -6.08
C ALA A 359 -6.02 6.24 -6.52
N GLY A 360 -5.26 7.15 -5.89
CA GLY A 360 -5.26 8.58 -6.23
C GLY A 360 -4.91 8.85 -7.68
N GLU A 361 -3.88 8.20 -8.22
CA GLU A 361 -3.51 8.29 -9.63
C GLU A 361 -4.64 7.79 -10.55
N ALA A 362 -5.21 6.61 -10.25
CA ALA A 362 -6.28 6.04 -11.06
C ALA A 362 -7.51 6.96 -11.10
N MET A 363 -7.89 7.53 -9.94
CA MET A 363 -8.96 8.52 -9.86
C MET A 363 -8.62 9.79 -10.62
N ASN A 364 -7.40 10.31 -10.55
CA ASN A 364 -7.01 11.51 -11.31
C ASN A 364 -7.04 11.30 -12.82
N LEU A 365 -6.74 10.09 -13.29
CA LEU A 365 -6.80 9.74 -14.71
C LEU A 365 -8.24 9.53 -15.19
N LEU A 366 -9.04 8.77 -14.44
CA LEU A 366 -10.43 8.43 -14.79
C LEU A 366 -11.42 9.57 -14.49
N GLY A 367 -11.15 10.38 -13.47
CA GLY A 367 -12.03 11.43 -12.96
C GLY A 367 -12.26 12.59 -13.93
N LYS A 368 -11.51 12.62 -15.04
CA LYS A 368 -11.75 13.55 -16.16
C LYS A 368 -13.03 13.24 -16.91
N ASP A 369 -13.38 11.95 -16.99
CA ASP A 369 -14.51 11.45 -17.78
C ASP A 369 -15.65 10.90 -16.89
N PHE A 370 -15.37 10.56 -15.63
CA PHE A 370 -16.31 9.88 -14.75
C PHE A 370 -16.41 10.53 -13.37
N GLU A 371 -17.63 10.61 -12.82
CA GLU A 371 -17.84 10.86 -11.39
C GLU A 371 -17.39 9.62 -10.60
N ILE A 372 -16.46 9.76 -9.65
CA ILE A 372 -15.86 8.63 -8.91
C ILE A 372 -15.96 8.88 -7.41
N TYR A 373 -16.74 8.06 -6.71
CA TYR A 373 -16.90 8.14 -5.27
C TYR A 373 -15.78 7.38 -4.53
N SER A 374 -15.30 7.92 -3.41
CA SER A 374 -14.19 7.30 -2.67
C SER A 374 -14.20 7.61 -1.17
N ASN A 375 -13.47 6.80 -0.40
CA ASN A 375 -13.05 7.13 0.96
C ASN A 375 -11.90 8.17 1.00
N ILE A 376 -11.14 8.31 -0.11
CA ILE A 376 -10.10 9.32 -0.30
C ILE A 376 -10.45 10.24 -1.50
N PRO A 377 -11.59 10.95 -1.46
CA PRO A 377 -12.15 11.58 -2.65
C PRO A 377 -11.30 12.76 -3.17
N LEU A 378 -11.27 12.94 -4.50
CA LEU A 378 -10.58 14.08 -5.14
C LEU A 378 -11.23 15.43 -4.82
N SER A 379 -12.54 15.43 -4.57
CA SER A 379 -13.28 16.59 -4.08
C SER A 379 -14.33 16.16 -3.05
N PRO A 380 -14.78 17.06 -2.15
CA PRO A 380 -15.78 16.72 -1.14
C PRO A 380 -17.10 16.15 -1.70
N ASP A 381 -17.49 16.55 -2.90
CA ASP A 381 -18.74 16.14 -3.56
C ASP A 381 -18.78 14.64 -3.90
N PHE A 382 -17.61 14.02 -4.03
CA PHE A 382 -17.47 12.61 -4.35
C PHE A 382 -17.10 11.75 -3.15
N LYS A 383 -17.29 12.26 -1.92
CA LYS A 383 -17.11 11.46 -0.72
C LYS A 383 -18.21 10.38 -0.63
N LEU A 384 -17.82 9.14 -0.31
CA LEU A 384 -18.79 8.11 0.03
C LEU A 384 -19.49 8.44 1.36
N GLU A 385 -20.82 8.34 1.37
CA GLU A 385 -21.61 8.46 2.61
C GLU A 385 -21.27 7.32 3.59
N ASN A 386 -21.13 6.10 3.07
CA ASN A 386 -20.68 4.93 3.81
C ASN A 386 -19.55 4.24 3.04
N VAL A 387 -18.33 4.28 3.57
CA VAL A 387 -17.14 3.69 2.94
C VAL A 387 -17.26 2.18 2.70
N MET A 388 -18.14 1.50 3.43
CA MET A 388 -18.39 0.06 3.29
C MET A 388 -19.30 -0.29 2.10
N VAL A 389 -19.97 0.70 1.50
CA VAL A 389 -20.94 0.50 0.41
C VAL A 389 -20.51 1.27 -0.82
N SER A 390 -20.42 0.60 -1.96
CA SER A 390 -20.12 1.26 -3.23
C SER A 390 -21.33 2.03 -3.76
N PHE A 391 -21.06 3.16 -4.43
CA PHE A 391 -22.07 3.97 -5.08
C PHE A 391 -21.57 4.43 -6.45
N LYS A 392 -22.35 4.15 -7.50
CA LYS A 392 -21.97 4.40 -8.91
C LYS A 392 -20.53 3.94 -9.19
N ASN A 393 -19.69 4.71 -9.87
CA ASN A 393 -18.26 4.40 -9.93
C ASN A 393 -17.65 4.63 -8.56
N THR A 394 -16.93 3.65 -8.04
CA THR A 394 -16.33 3.74 -6.71
C THR A 394 -14.87 3.33 -6.78
N CYS A 395 -13.98 4.06 -6.11
CA CYS A 395 -12.59 3.68 -5.93
C CYS A 395 -12.24 3.71 -4.44
N ILE A 396 -11.82 2.57 -3.89
CA ILE A 396 -11.50 2.41 -2.46
C ILE A 396 -9.99 2.23 -2.30
N ASP A 397 -9.41 3.02 -1.42
CA ASP A 397 -8.12 2.72 -0.80
C ASP A 397 -8.36 1.92 0.48
N PHE A 398 -8.06 0.63 0.46
CA PHE A 398 -8.18 -0.23 1.64
C PHE A 398 -7.04 0.00 2.65
N GLY A 399 -6.01 0.78 2.30
CA GLY A 399 -4.91 1.13 3.19
C GLY A 399 -5.28 2.26 4.16
N ASP A 400 -6.36 2.98 3.88
CA ASP A 400 -6.89 4.06 4.70
C ASP A 400 -7.36 3.56 6.08
N ASP A 401 -7.26 4.44 7.08
CA ASP A 401 -7.59 4.15 8.48
C ASP A 401 -8.97 3.51 8.67
N ALA A 402 -9.94 3.89 7.84
CA ALA A 402 -11.29 3.33 7.89
C ALA A 402 -11.33 1.80 7.71
N PHE A 403 -10.30 1.21 7.09
CA PHE A 403 -10.20 -0.23 6.84
C PHE A 403 -9.12 -0.93 7.68
N THR A 404 -8.20 -0.19 8.30
CA THR A 404 -7.02 -0.73 9.00
C THR A 404 -7.09 -0.62 10.52
N ILE A 405 -8.09 0.08 11.10
CA ILE A 405 -8.30 0.07 12.55
C ILE A 405 -8.54 -1.37 13.05
N GLY A 406 -7.59 -1.89 13.82
CA GLY A 406 -7.59 -3.25 14.37
C GLY A 406 -7.46 -4.37 13.35
N LYS A 407 -7.02 -4.04 12.13
CA LYS A 407 -6.75 -5.00 11.06
C LYS A 407 -5.37 -4.72 10.45
N PRO A 408 -4.71 -5.71 9.84
CA PRO A 408 -3.45 -5.45 9.15
C PRO A 408 -3.73 -4.63 7.90
N HIS A 409 -2.73 -3.85 7.48
CA HIS A 409 -2.76 -3.16 6.20
C HIS A 409 -3.07 -4.15 5.05
N PRO A 410 -3.85 -3.77 4.02
CA PRO A 410 -4.29 -4.68 2.96
C PRO A 410 -3.15 -5.28 2.10
N MET A 411 -1.99 -4.62 2.07
CA MET A 411 -0.79 -5.19 1.45
C MET A 411 -0.27 -6.42 2.19
N ILE A 412 -0.55 -6.54 3.49
CA ILE A 412 -0.23 -7.72 4.31
C ILE A 412 -1.41 -8.70 4.30
N ASP A 413 -2.63 -8.19 4.35
CA ASP A 413 -3.84 -8.97 4.53
C ASP A 413 -4.98 -8.50 3.60
N PRO A 414 -5.31 -9.23 2.52
CA PRO A 414 -6.33 -8.79 1.57
C PRO A 414 -7.78 -9.05 2.01
N ALA A 415 -8.06 -9.46 3.26
CA ALA A 415 -9.39 -9.92 3.68
C ALA A 415 -10.51 -8.90 3.40
N ALA A 416 -10.32 -7.63 3.76
CA ALA A 416 -11.32 -6.58 3.52
C ALA A 416 -11.60 -6.38 2.02
N ARG A 417 -10.56 -6.54 1.20
CA ARG A 417 -10.65 -6.44 -0.26
C ARG A 417 -11.37 -7.64 -0.88
N ILE A 418 -11.13 -8.84 -0.36
CA ILE A 418 -11.85 -10.08 -0.73
C ILE A 418 -13.34 -9.94 -0.44
N GLU A 419 -13.68 -9.54 0.78
CA GLU A 419 -15.07 -9.34 1.21
C GLU A 419 -15.79 -8.33 0.31
N ARG A 420 -15.13 -7.19 0.03
CA ARG A 420 -15.70 -6.15 -0.82
C ARG A 420 -15.86 -6.58 -2.27
N LEU A 421 -14.92 -7.36 -2.84
CA LEU A 421 -15.05 -7.89 -4.20
C LEU A 421 -16.26 -8.81 -4.34
N LEU A 422 -16.44 -9.73 -3.40
CA LEU A 422 -17.57 -10.67 -3.43
C LEU A 422 -18.91 -9.96 -3.23
N HIS A 423 -18.94 -8.96 -2.36
CA HIS A 423 -20.10 -8.11 -2.13
C HIS A 423 -20.47 -7.31 -3.38
N ASP A 424 -19.53 -6.54 -3.94
CA ASP A 424 -19.80 -5.65 -5.07
C ASP A 424 -20.05 -6.43 -6.37
N ALA A 425 -19.57 -7.67 -6.46
CA ALA A 425 -19.96 -8.55 -7.56
C ALA A 425 -21.47 -8.84 -7.57
N GLN A 426 -22.20 -8.67 -6.46
CA GLN A 426 -23.67 -8.85 -6.44
C GLN A 426 -24.43 -7.70 -7.11
N ASP A 427 -23.76 -6.60 -7.46
CA ASP A 427 -24.35 -5.46 -8.15
C ASP A 427 -24.33 -5.67 -9.68
N ASP A 428 -25.51 -5.82 -10.27
CA ASP A 428 -25.72 -6.07 -11.70
C ASP A 428 -25.32 -4.88 -12.59
N GLU A 429 -25.13 -3.68 -12.04
CA GLU A 429 -24.65 -2.50 -12.78
C GLU A 429 -23.12 -2.42 -12.87
N VAL A 430 -22.39 -3.29 -12.15
CA VAL A 430 -20.92 -3.35 -12.22
C VAL A 430 -20.47 -3.97 -13.54
N ALA A 431 -19.59 -3.26 -14.25
CA ALA A 431 -18.95 -3.71 -15.48
C ALA A 431 -17.49 -4.12 -15.24
N VAL A 432 -16.73 -3.24 -14.57
CA VAL A 432 -15.27 -3.37 -14.45
C VAL A 432 -14.83 -3.34 -12.99
N VAL A 433 -13.89 -4.21 -12.62
CA VAL A 433 -13.13 -4.09 -11.36
C VAL A 433 -11.67 -3.81 -11.71
N LEU A 434 -11.09 -2.75 -11.14
CA LEU A 434 -9.71 -2.34 -11.32
C LEU A 434 -8.91 -2.61 -10.04
N MET A 435 -7.77 -3.29 -10.15
CA MET A 435 -7.05 -3.86 -9.01
C MET A 435 -5.53 -3.69 -9.10
N ASP A 436 -4.88 -3.22 -8.02
CA ASP A 436 -3.43 -3.32 -7.83
C ASP A 436 -3.00 -4.61 -7.13
N PHE A 437 -1.78 -5.08 -7.38
CA PHE A 437 -1.13 -6.15 -6.63
C PHE A 437 0.30 -5.70 -6.33
N VAL A 438 0.56 -5.30 -5.08
CA VAL A 438 1.85 -4.74 -4.68
C VAL A 438 2.75 -5.83 -4.09
N LEU A 439 3.93 -6.01 -4.69
CA LEU A 439 4.95 -6.97 -4.26
C LEU A 439 6.02 -6.29 -3.41
N GLY A 440 7.10 -7.02 -3.11
CA GLY A 440 8.25 -6.53 -2.34
C GLY A 440 8.24 -6.97 -0.89
N TYR A 441 9.24 -6.53 -0.14
CA TYR A 441 9.31 -6.74 1.30
C TYR A 441 8.11 -6.10 2.01
N GLY A 442 7.75 -6.63 3.18
CA GLY A 442 6.59 -6.17 3.95
C GLY A 442 5.23 -6.68 3.42
N SER A 443 5.06 -6.80 2.10
CA SER A 443 3.82 -7.27 1.47
C SER A 443 3.55 -8.75 1.74
N HIS A 444 2.31 -9.19 1.47
CA HIS A 444 1.90 -10.60 1.55
C HIS A 444 2.82 -11.47 0.68
N LYS A 445 2.99 -12.74 1.09
CA LYS A 445 3.89 -13.68 0.38
C LYS A 445 3.35 -14.12 -0.98
N ASP A 446 2.03 -14.12 -1.14
CA ASP A 446 1.35 -14.41 -2.40
C ASP A 446 0.06 -13.57 -2.49
N PRO A 447 0.14 -12.26 -2.79
CA PRO A 447 -1.03 -11.38 -2.77
C PRO A 447 -2.03 -11.73 -3.87
N ALA A 448 -1.55 -12.20 -5.03
CA ALA A 448 -2.42 -12.67 -6.10
C ALA A 448 -3.14 -13.96 -5.68
N GLY A 449 -2.39 -14.95 -5.15
CA GLY A 449 -2.94 -16.24 -4.72
C GLY A 449 -4.10 -16.12 -3.74
N GLU A 450 -4.01 -15.22 -2.76
CA GLU A 450 -5.10 -14.98 -1.80
C GLU A 450 -6.35 -14.37 -2.45
N MET A 451 -6.20 -13.55 -3.49
CA MET A 451 -7.32 -12.94 -4.22
C MET A 451 -7.94 -13.89 -5.25
N LEU A 452 -7.21 -14.88 -5.76
CA LEU A 452 -7.67 -15.76 -6.86
C LEU A 452 -9.03 -16.42 -6.58
N PRO A 453 -9.30 -17.03 -5.41
CA PRO A 453 -10.59 -17.65 -5.14
C PRO A 453 -11.74 -16.65 -5.24
N ALA A 454 -11.55 -15.43 -4.72
CA ALA A 454 -12.55 -14.37 -4.75
C ALA A 454 -12.78 -13.83 -6.17
N ILE A 455 -11.72 -13.69 -6.96
CA ILE A 455 -11.78 -13.31 -8.38
C ILE A 455 -12.59 -14.33 -9.18
N ILE A 456 -12.30 -15.61 -9.01
CA ILE A 456 -12.99 -16.70 -9.72
C ILE A 456 -14.48 -16.73 -9.33
N GLU A 457 -14.77 -16.65 -8.03
CA GLU A 457 -16.14 -16.67 -7.53
C GLU A 457 -16.95 -15.43 -7.96
N ALA A 458 -16.37 -14.23 -7.90
CA ALA A 458 -17.02 -13.01 -8.37
C ALA A 458 -17.41 -13.10 -9.87
N LYS A 459 -16.47 -13.56 -10.72
CA LYS A 459 -16.73 -13.75 -12.15
C LYS A 459 -17.77 -14.84 -12.40
N LYS A 460 -17.74 -15.93 -11.64
CA LYS A 460 -18.71 -17.02 -11.72
C LYS A 460 -20.12 -16.55 -11.32
N SER A 461 -20.25 -15.86 -10.18
CA SER A 461 -21.52 -15.33 -9.69
C SER A 461 -22.18 -14.36 -10.67
N MET A 462 -21.39 -13.48 -11.32
CA MET A 462 -21.89 -12.60 -12.38
C MET A 462 -22.34 -13.39 -13.60
N LYS A 463 -21.56 -14.39 -14.02
CA LYS A 463 -21.90 -15.25 -15.17
C LYS A 463 -23.20 -16.04 -14.94
N GLU A 464 -23.42 -16.56 -13.74
CA GLU A 464 -24.64 -17.30 -13.37
C GLU A 464 -25.90 -16.41 -13.46
N ARG A 465 -25.75 -15.09 -13.29
CA ARG A 465 -26.81 -14.08 -13.50
C ARG A 465 -26.86 -13.53 -14.93
N GLY A 466 -26.10 -14.10 -15.87
CA GLY A 466 -26.05 -13.64 -17.26
C GLY A 466 -25.32 -12.31 -17.45
N LYS A 467 -24.45 -11.92 -16.51
CA LYS A 467 -23.61 -10.72 -16.56
C LYS A 467 -22.15 -11.08 -16.85
N TYR A 468 -21.36 -10.10 -17.28
CA TYR A 468 -19.92 -10.26 -17.47
C TYR A 468 -19.12 -9.33 -16.55
N LEU A 469 -18.16 -9.87 -15.79
CA LEU A 469 -17.27 -9.06 -14.96
C LEU A 469 -15.88 -8.98 -15.60
N SER A 470 -15.52 -7.80 -16.10
CA SER A 470 -14.15 -7.53 -16.53
C SER A 470 -13.31 -7.16 -15.32
N ILE A 471 -12.16 -7.82 -15.13
CA ILE A 471 -11.23 -7.49 -14.06
C ILE A 471 -9.91 -7.07 -14.72
N ILE A 472 -9.52 -5.83 -14.48
CA ILE A 472 -8.28 -5.21 -14.97
C ILE A 472 -7.32 -5.13 -13.79
N GLY A 473 -6.10 -5.59 -13.99
CA GLY A 473 -5.09 -5.67 -12.94
C GLY A 473 -3.78 -5.00 -13.31
N TYR A 474 -3.05 -4.60 -12.28
CA TYR A 474 -1.66 -4.17 -12.38
C TYR A 474 -0.83 -4.80 -11.24
N VAL A 475 0.37 -5.29 -11.56
CA VAL A 475 1.32 -5.81 -10.56
C VAL A 475 2.48 -4.83 -10.38
N CYS A 476 2.52 -4.18 -9.22
CA CYS A 476 3.61 -3.31 -8.77
C CYS A 476 4.71 -4.15 -8.15
N GLY A 477 5.67 -4.58 -8.96
CA GLY A 477 6.82 -5.35 -8.52
C GLY A 477 7.87 -5.58 -9.60
N THR A 478 9.00 -6.14 -9.17
CA THR A 478 10.16 -6.49 -10.00
C THR A 478 10.37 -8.01 -10.08
N ASP A 479 11.13 -8.47 -11.07
CA ASP A 479 11.54 -9.88 -11.19
C ASP A 479 12.39 -10.38 -9.99
N LYS A 480 12.89 -9.46 -9.14
CA LYS A 480 13.72 -9.78 -7.96
C LYS A 480 12.94 -9.81 -6.66
N ASP A 481 11.67 -9.42 -6.68
CA ASP A 481 10.83 -9.45 -5.48
C ASP A 481 10.57 -10.89 -5.01
N PRO A 482 10.46 -11.12 -3.68
CA PRO A 482 10.38 -12.46 -3.12
C PRO A 482 9.13 -13.25 -3.54
N GLN A 483 8.07 -12.56 -3.97
CA GLN A 483 6.82 -13.17 -4.45
C GLN A 483 6.93 -13.73 -5.89
N GLY A 484 7.92 -13.27 -6.68
CA GLY A 484 8.05 -13.62 -8.09
C GLY A 484 7.02 -12.94 -9.00
N LEU A 485 7.46 -11.89 -9.72
CA LEU A 485 6.61 -11.11 -10.62
C LEU A 485 5.91 -11.97 -11.68
N ARG A 486 6.68 -12.77 -12.44
CA ARG A 486 6.13 -13.56 -13.56
C ARG A 486 5.12 -14.61 -13.12
N GLU A 487 5.37 -15.27 -11.99
CA GLU A 487 4.44 -16.25 -11.43
C GLU A 487 3.13 -15.56 -11.00
N THR A 488 3.24 -14.42 -10.32
CA THR A 488 2.09 -13.60 -9.93
C THR A 488 1.27 -13.18 -11.15
N GLU A 489 1.90 -12.67 -12.20
CA GLU A 489 1.20 -12.26 -13.42
C GLU A 489 0.51 -13.44 -14.12
N ASN A 490 1.17 -14.60 -14.21
CA ASN A 490 0.62 -15.78 -14.87
C ASN A 490 -0.63 -16.28 -14.13
N LYS A 491 -0.59 -16.39 -12.80
CA LYS A 491 -1.74 -16.74 -11.96
C LYS A 491 -2.95 -15.85 -12.25
N LEU A 492 -2.74 -14.54 -12.33
CA LEU A 492 -3.80 -13.57 -12.60
C LEU A 492 -4.35 -13.69 -14.03
N LYS A 493 -3.46 -13.83 -15.03
CA LYS A 493 -3.86 -14.05 -16.44
C LYS A 493 -4.67 -15.34 -16.61
N GLU A 494 -4.29 -16.43 -15.93
CA GLU A 494 -5.01 -17.70 -15.95
C GLU A 494 -6.42 -17.60 -15.34
N ALA A 495 -6.61 -16.76 -14.31
CA ALA A 495 -7.94 -16.41 -13.79
C ALA A 495 -8.74 -15.44 -14.70
N GLY A 496 -8.16 -15.05 -15.83
CA GLY A 496 -8.74 -14.15 -16.81
C GLY A 496 -8.77 -12.69 -16.34
N VAL A 497 -7.79 -12.25 -15.55
CA VAL A 497 -7.53 -10.84 -15.28
C VAL A 497 -6.77 -10.25 -16.47
N VAL A 498 -7.20 -9.08 -16.95
CA VAL A 498 -6.50 -8.33 -18.00
C VAL A 498 -5.41 -7.49 -17.35
N LEU A 499 -4.14 -7.87 -17.53
CA LEU A 499 -3.01 -7.16 -16.93
C LEU A 499 -2.44 -6.08 -17.84
N MET A 500 -2.20 -4.91 -17.25
CA MET A 500 -1.47 -3.80 -17.89
C MET A 500 -0.11 -3.58 -17.21
N PRO A 501 0.89 -2.97 -17.89
CA PRO A 501 2.27 -2.90 -17.39
C PRO A 501 2.51 -1.82 -16.33
N SER A 502 1.57 -0.89 -16.13
CA SER A 502 1.59 0.18 -15.12
C SER A 502 0.18 0.44 -14.59
N ASN A 503 0.09 1.07 -13.41
CA ASN A 503 -1.19 1.51 -12.86
C ASN A 503 -1.90 2.50 -13.78
N ALA A 504 -1.15 3.47 -14.33
CA ALA A 504 -1.67 4.46 -15.26
C ALA A 504 -2.28 3.83 -16.52
N GLN A 505 -1.66 2.79 -17.09
CA GLN A 505 -2.22 2.09 -18.25
C GLN A 505 -3.44 1.24 -17.90
N ALA A 506 -3.47 0.63 -16.72
CA ALA A 506 -4.65 -0.10 -16.22
C ALA A 506 -5.87 0.83 -16.05
N ALA A 507 -5.66 2.02 -15.48
CA ALA A 507 -6.68 3.06 -15.37
C ALA A 507 -7.15 3.56 -16.74
N LYS A 508 -6.23 3.87 -17.67
CA LYS A 508 -6.59 4.30 -19.03
C LYS A 508 -7.41 3.24 -19.77
N LEU A 509 -7.01 1.97 -19.71
CA LEU A 509 -7.76 0.87 -20.33
C LEU A 509 -9.18 0.76 -19.74
N THR A 510 -9.31 0.91 -18.42
CA THR A 510 -10.61 0.95 -17.73
C THR A 510 -11.50 2.03 -18.32
N GLY A 511 -10.96 3.25 -18.47
CA GLY A 511 -11.70 4.37 -19.06
C GLY A 511 -12.15 4.12 -20.50
N LEU A 512 -11.28 3.53 -21.33
CA LEU A 512 -11.63 3.15 -22.71
C LEU A 512 -12.77 2.13 -22.75
N ILE A 513 -12.72 1.11 -21.89
CA ILE A 513 -13.77 0.08 -21.79
C ILE A 513 -15.10 0.71 -21.34
N LEU A 514 -15.12 1.52 -20.29
CA LEU A 514 -16.34 2.17 -19.79
C LEU A 514 -16.95 3.15 -20.81
N ASN A 515 -16.11 3.90 -21.51
CA ASN A 515 -16.55 4.80 -22.58
C ASN A 515 -17.21 4.04 -23.72
N ARG A 516 -16.68 2.86 -24.08
CA ARG A 516 -17.28 2.00 -25.11
C ARG A 516 -18.66 1.46 -24.71
N VAL A 517 -18.86 1.20 -23.43
CA VAL A 517 -20.13 0.74 -22.85
C VAL A 517 -21.15 1.86 -22.76
N SER A 518 -20.69 3.07 -22.44
CA SER A 518 -21.54 4.27 -22.34
C SER A 518 -21.95 4.80 -23.71
N LYS A 519 -21.10 4.58 -24.74
CA LYS A 519 -21.36 4.97 -26.13
C LYS A 519 -21.85 3.77 -26.94
N GLU A 520 -23.15 3.58 -27.00
CA GLU A 520 -23.81 2.80 -28.07
C GLU A 520 -23.65 3.45 -29.48
N SER A 521 -22.77 4.43 -29.70
CA SER A 521 -22.59 5.09 -31.01
C SER A 521 -21.23 5.77 -31.16
N GLY A 522 -20.33 5.23 -31.97
CA GLY A 522 -19.22 5.99 -32.56
C GLY A 522 -17.82 5.53 -32.16
N PHE A 523 -17.06 5.07 -33.15
CA PHE A 523 -15.62 4.82 -33.09
C PHE A 523 -14.86 6.10 -32.71
N ILE A 524 -13.73 5.95 -32.01
CA ILE A 524 -12.73 7.02 -31.84
C ILE A 524 -11.77 6.90 -33.04
N GLU A 525 -11.59 7.99 -33.78
CA GLU A 525 -10.55 8.15 -34.81
C GLU A 525 -9.14 8.23 -34.21
#